data_AF-A0A1C7LKM6-F1
#
_entry.id   AF-A0A1C7LKM6-F1
#
_cell.length_a   1.000
_cell.length_b   1.000
_cell.length_c   1.000
_cell.angle_alpha   90.00
_cell.angle_beta   90.00
_cell.angle_gamma   90.00
#
_symmetry.space_group_name_H-M   'P 1'
#
loop_
_entity.id
_entity.type
_entity.pdbx_description
1 polymer ?
#
loop_
_entity_poly.entity_id
_entity_poly.type
_entity_poly.pdbx_seq_one_letter_code
_entity_poly.pdbx_strand_id
1 'polypeptide(L)'
;MLPLQIRSSVDGCSTASTSTVCVASINSTRFSGKAASAPYTVEMPPEEEGKVATIPHEAALHKLLRGHYAFPCIFWSGIDGGAHVMIMERLGATLEQLRRFCRGRFSLKTVCMLAEQMITSIEFAHSHGIIIRDIKPENFAMGIGQCADVVYLFDVGLGKLYIDPTTGLHKPFREGRVGVGTPRYSSPNVHAEKEQGRRDDIISLGHSLLYLLQGGFLGREFMRRA
;
A
#
# COMPACT_ATOMS: atom_id res chain seq x y z
N MET A 1 -1.50 -31.03 -11.17
CA MET A 1 -2.17 -29.76 -10.86
C MET A 1 -2.37 -29.00 -12.16
N LEU A 2 -3.59 -28.59 -12.51
CA LEU A 2 -3.80 -27.71 -13.67
C LEU A 2 -3.21 -26.31 -13.39
N PRO A 3 -2.57 -25.66 -14.38
CA PRO A 3 -2.05 -24.30 -14.26
C PRO A 3 -3.18 -23.29 -14.05
N LEU A 4 -2.91 -22.19 -13.32
CA LEU A 4 -3.81 -21.05 -13.27
C LEU A 4 -3.83 -20.44 -14.69
N GLN A 5 -4.95 -20.54 -15.41
CA GLN A 5 -5.12 -19.76 -16.64
C GLN A 5 -5.58 -18.35 -16.27
N ILE A 6 -4.63 -17.49 -15.91
CA ILE A 6 -4.89 -16.05 -15.75
C ILE A 6 -5.09 -15.47 -17.16
N ARG A 7 -6.34 -15.15 -17.51
CA ARG A 7 -6.62 -14.31 -18.68
C ARG A 7 -6.60 -12.86 -18.23
N SER A 8 -5.42 -12.26 -18.22
CA SER A 8 -5.29 -10.81 -18.07
C SER A 8 -5.85 -10.13 -19.33
N SER A 9 -6.87 -9.28 -19.17
CA SER A 9 -7.05 -8.17 -20.11
C SER A 9 -5.93 -7.18 -19.77
N VAL A 10 -5.15 -6.78 -20.75
CA VAL A 10 -4.02 -5.84 -20.57
C VAL A 10 -4.51 -4.39 -20.39
N ASP A 11 -5.83 -4.20 -20.30
CA ASP A 11 -6.43 -2.87 -20.22
C ASP A 11 -6.26 -2.31 -18.81
N GLY A 12 -5.34 -1.35 -18.67
CA GLY A 12 -5.19 -0.53 -17.45
C GLY A 12 -4.12 -1.00 -16.46
N CYS A 13 -3.07 -1.71 -16.90
CA CYS A 13 -1.91 -1.96 -16.02
C CYS A 13 -1.26 -0.64 -15.57
N SER A 14 -1.02 -0.51 -14.26
CA SER A 14 -0.23 0.56 -13.67
C SER A 14 1.05 -0.02 -13.09
N THR A 15 2.19 0.54 -13.45
CA THR A 15 3.49 0.18 -12.88
C THR A 15 3.75 1.00 -11.62
N ALA A 16 3.89 0.31 -10.49
CA ALA A 16 4.46 0.89 -9.28
C ALA A 16 5.99 0.71 -9.30
N SER A 17 6.70 1.33 -8.35
CA SER A 17 8.16 1.22 -8.26
C SER A 17 8.66 -0.21 -8.00
N THR A 18 7.81 -1.05 -7.40
CA THR A 18 8.13 -2.37 -6.85
C THR A 18 7.43 -3.52 -7.57
N SER A 19 6.39 -3.24 -8.38
CA SER A 19 5.58 -4.27 -9.05
C SER A 19 4.72 -3.69 -10.19
N THR A 20 4.26 -4.57 -11.07
CA THR A 20 3.27 -4.26 -12.11
C THR A 20 1.91 -4.75 -11.63
N VAL A 21 0.94 -3.85 -11.59
CA VAL A 21 -0.42 -4.13 -11.12
C VAL A 21 -1.38 -4.08 -12.31
N CYS A 22 -2.12 -5.16 -12.54
CA CYS A 22 -3.06 -5.30 -13.65
C CYS A 22 -4.42 -5.80 -13.16
N VAL A 23 -5.48 -5.45 -13.89
CA VAL A 23 -6.82 -6.01 -13.64
C VAL A 23 -6.99 -7.26 -14.50
N ALA A 24 -7.40 -8.38 -13.91
CA ALA A 24 -7.61 -9.63 -14.65
C ALA A 24 -8.89 -10.35 -14.24
N SER A 25 -9.46 -11.11 -15.18
CA SER A 25 -10.52 -12.07 -14.89
C SER A 25 -9.91 -13.46 -14.82
N ILE A 26 -10.12 -14.17 -13.70
CA ILE A 26 -9.48 -15.47 -13.49
C ILE A 26 -10.52 -16.58 -13.70
N ASN A 27 -10.35 -17.34 -14.78
CA ASN A 27 -11.09 -18.58 -14.99
C ASN A 27 -10.29 -19.73 -14.36
N SER A 28 -10.52 -20.02 -13.08
CA SER A 28 -9.87 -21.16 -12.42
C SER A 28 -10.82 -21.93 -11.51
N THR A 29 -10.76 -23.26 -11.61
CA THR A 29 -11.44 -24.21 -10.70
C THR A 29 -10.87 -24.20 -9.27
N ARG A 30 -9.79 -23.46 -9.01
CA ARG A 30 -9.21 -23.29 -7.67
C ARG A 30 -9.92 -22.26 -6.80
N PHE A 31 -10.71 -21.36 -7.39
CA PHE A 31 -11.49 -20.38 -6.64
C PHE A 31 -12.94 -20.86 -6.57
N SER A 32 -13.42 -21.21 -5.38
CA SER A 32 -14.80 -21.65 -5.17
C SER A 32 -15.75 -20.47 -4.98
N GLY A 33 -16.90 -20.48 -5.66
CA GLY A 33 -18.03 -19.57 -5.40
C GLY A 33 -18.01 -18.25 -6.18
N LYS A 34 -18.57 -17.17 -5.61
CA LYS A 34 -18.67 -15.81 -6.21
C LYS A 34 -17.33 -15.20 -6.66
N ALA A 35 -16.21 -15.83 -6.30
CA ALA A 35 -14.84 -15.44 -6.64
C ALA A 35 -14.34 -16.00 -7.99
N ALA A 36 -15.23 -16.43 -8.90
CA ALA A 36 -14.84 -16.90 -10.24
C ALA A 36 -15.24 -15.93 -11.37
N SER A 37 -16.04 -14.90 -11.10
CA SER A 37 -16.62 -14.02 -12.14
C SER A 37 -16.39 -12.52 -11.93
N ALA A 38 -15.70 -12.12 -10.87
CA ALA A 38 -15.38 -10.71 -10.61
C ALA A 38 -13.96 -10.37 -11.13
N PRO A 39 -13.69 -9.15 -11.58
CA PRO A 39 -12.33 -8.73 -11.90
C PRO A 39 -11.49 -8.64 -10.62
N TYR A 40 -10.25 -9.13 -10.69
CA TYR A 40 -9.25 -9.13 -9.62
C TYR A 40 -8.13 -8.16 -9.92
N THR A 41 -7.40 -7.77 -8.88
CA THR A 41 -6.09 -7.15 -9.04
C THR A 41 -5.02 -8.24 -9.01
N VAL A 42 -4.19 -8.29 -10.04
CA VAL A 42 -3.04 -9.20 -10.15
C VAL A 42 -1.78 -8.37 -10.13
N GLU A 43 -0.90 -8.72 -9.20
CA GLU A 43 0.40 -8.10 -9.04
C GLU A 43 1.49 -9.07 -9.49
N MET A 44 2.38 -8.55 -10.32
CA MET A 44 3.48 -9.27 -10.97
C MET A 44 4.79 -8.53 -10.72
N PRO A 45 5.94 -9.20 -10.76
CA PRO A 45 7.21 -8.55 -10.49
C PRO A 45 7.49 -7.51 -11.60
N PRO A 46 8.33 -6.50 -11.31
CA PRO A 46 8.69 -5.52 -12.31
C PRO A 46 9.42 -6.20 -13.48
N GLU A 47 9.22 -5.70 -14.70
CA GLU A 47 9.86 -6.23 -15.91
C GLU A 47 11.39 -5.98 -15.95
N GLU A 48 11.90 -5.07 -15.10
CA GLU A 48 13.32 -4.70 -15.05
C GLU A 48 14.18 -5.75 -14.34
N GLU A 49 15.22 -6.24 -15.04
CA GLU A 49 16.22 -7.14 -14.48
C GLU A 49 16.96 -6.52 -13.27
N GLY A 50 17.06 -7.29 -12.17
CA GLY A 50 17.85 -6.92 -10.99
C GLY A 50 17.06 -6.35 -9.80
N LYS A 51 15.74 -6.09 -9.94
CA LYS A 51 14.88 -5.73 -8.80
C LYS A 51 14.47 -6.98 -8.00
N VAL A 52 14.67 -6.93 -6.68
CA VAL A 52 14.24 -8.00 -5.77
C VAL A 52 12.70 -8.05 -5.74
N ALA A 53 12.13 -9.24 -5.96
CA ALA A 53 10.69 -9.45 -5.89
C ALA A 53 10.19 -9.22 -4.45
N THR A 54 9.43 -8.14 -4.24
CA THR A 54 8.83 -7.78 -2.94
C THR A 54 7.54 -8.53 -2.65
N ILE A 55 6.94 -9.14 -3.67
CA ILE A 55 5.61 -9.79 -3.62
C ILE A 55 5.50 -10.88 -2.53
N PRO A 56 6.48 -11.79 -2.34
CA PRO A 56 6.39 -12.79 -1.27
C PRO A 56 6.36 -12.17 0.13
N HIS A 57 7.14 -11.11 0.34
CA HIS A 57 7.20 -10.38 1.60
C HIS A 57 5.89 -9.62 1.85
N GLU A 58 5.38 -8.94 0.82
CA GLU A 58 4.09 -8.25 0.86
C GLU A 58 2.92 -9.19 1.16
N ALA A 59 2.85 -10.33 0.46
CA ALA A 59 1.84 -11.34 0.71
C ALA A 59 1.91 -11.90 2.14
N ALA A 60 3.10 -12.00 2.73
CA ALA A 60 3.27 -12.41 4.12
C ALA A 60 2.75 -11.34 5.10
N LEU A 61 3.00 -10.06 4.85
CA LEU A 61 2.47 -8.96 5.65
C LEU A 61 0.95 -8.88 5.56
N HIS A 62 0.37 -8.99 4.37
CA HIS A 62 -1.09 -9.03 4.19
C HIS A 62 -1.75 -10.21 4.92
N LYS A 63 -1.07 -11.36 5.01
CA LYS A 63 -1.57 -12.49 5.82
C LYS A 63 -1.65 -12.15 7.31
N LEU A 64 -0.69 -11.39 7.83
CA LEU A 64 -0.70 -10.92 9.23
C LEU A 64 -1.76 -9.84 9.47
N LEU A 65 -2.09 -9.06 8.44
CA LEU A 65 -3.08 -7.97 8.49
C LEU A 65 -4.50 -8.41 8.12
N ARG A 66 -4.71 -9.71 7.90
CA ARG A 66 -6.00 -10.27 7.52
C ARG A 66 -7.03 -10.10 8.64
N GLY A 67 -8.24 -9.69 8.29
CA GLY A 67 -9.39 -9.60 9.20
C GLY A 67 -9.82 -8.18 9.53
N HIS A 68 -9.09 -7.17 9.07
CA HIS A 68 -9.49 -5.77 9.19
C HIS A 68 -10.04 -5.24 7.86
N TYR A 69 -11.10 -4.43 7.92
CA TYR A 69 -11.86 -3.98 6.74
C TYR A 69 -11.05 -3.07 5.80
N ALA A 70 -10.01 -2.41 6.31
CA ALA A 70 -9.16 -1.50 5.56
C ALA A 70 -8.00 -2.17 4.80
N PHE A 71 -7.92 -3.51 4.80
CA PHE A 71 -6.90 -4.25 4.04
C PHE A 71 -7.59 -5.18 3.03
N PRO A 72 -7.11 -5.21 1.76
CA PRO A 72 -7.73 -6.02 0.73
C PRO A 72 -7.57 -7.51 1.02
N CYS A 73 -8.57 -8.30 0.61
CA CYS A 73 -8.45 -9.75 0.69
C CYS A 73 -7.43 -10.29 -0.32
N ILE A 74 -6.41 -11.02 0.16
CA ILE A 74 -5.54 -11.82 -0.71
C ILE A 74 -6.22 -13.15 -1.02
N PHE A 75 -6.51 -13.39 -2.29
CA PHE A 75 -7.12 -14.63 -2.77
C PHE A 75 -6.08 -15.71 -3.03
N TRP A 76 -4.92 -15.34 -3.59
CA TRP A 76 -3.85 -16.27 -3.86
C TRP A 76 -2.49 -15.55 -3.96
N SER A 77 -1.42 -16.24 -3.58
CA SER A 77 -0.05 -15.77 -3.76
C SER A 77 0.85 -16.97 -4.02
N GLY A 78 1.69 -16.94 -5.06
CA GLY A 78 2.55 -18.08 -5.40
C GLY A 78 3.44 -17.80 -6.59
N ILE A 79 3.97 -18.86 -7.20
CA ILE A 79 4.75 -18.78 -8.43
C ILE A 79 3.87 -19.25 -9.58
N ASP A 80 3.73 -18.44 -10.63
CA ASP A 80 3.06 -18.79 -11.88
C ASP A 80 3.92 -18.29 -13.06
N GLY A 81 4.09 -19.11 -14.08
CA GLY A 81 4.94 -18.75 -15.24
C GLY A 81 6.40 -18.43 -14.91
N GLY A 82 6.93 -18.88 -13.76
CA GLY A 82 8.29 -18.57 -13.31
C GLY A 82 8.42 -17.24 -12.54
N ALA A 83 7.33 -16.52 -12.32
CA ALA A 83 7.29 -15.26 -11.61
C ALA A 83 6.46 -15.35 -10.31
N HIS A 84 6.81 -14.54 -9.31
CA HIS A 84 5.98 -14.40 -8.11
C HIS A 84 4.74 -13.57 -8.42
N VAL A 85 3.56 -14.11 -8.18
CA VAL A 85 2.28 -13.46 -8.48
C VAL A 85 1.42 -13.41 -7.22
N MET A 86 0.75 -12.28 -7.00
CA MET A 86 -0.27 -12.10 -5.96
C MET A 86 -1.59 -11.67 -6.59
N ILE A 87 -2.67 -12.31 -6.16
CA ILE A 87 -4.04 -12.04 -6.59
C ILE A 87 -4.81 -11.54 -5.38
N MET A 88 -5.34 -10.33 -5.48
CA MET A 88 -6.06 -9.65 -4.41
C MET A 88 -7.37 -9.02 -4.87
N GLU A 89 -8.14 -8.56 -3.89
CA GLU A 89 -9.34 -7.77 -4.08
C GLU A 89 -9.11 -6.58 -5.00
N ARG A 90 -10.06 -6.39 -5.93
CA ARG A 90 -10.02 -5.24 -6.83
C ARG A 90 -10.51 -3.99 -6.11
N LEU A 91 -9.64 -2.99 -6.06
CA LEU A 91 -9.92 -1.69 -5.47
C LEU A 91 -10.23 -0.64 -6.54
N GLY A 92 -10.88 0.43 -6.11
CA GLY A 92 -11.22 1.59 -6.93
C GLY A 92 -10.03 2.54 -7.10
N ALA A 93 -10.33 3.82 -7.32
CA ALA A 93 -9.31 4.83 -7.54
C ALA A 93 -8.51 5.12 -6.27
N THR A 94 -7.21 5.40 -6.45
CA THR A 94 -6.35 5.85 -5.35
C THR A 94 -6.71 7.26 -4.89
N LEU A 95 -6.32 7.63 -3.66
CA LEU A 95 -6.56 8.98 -3.17
C LEU A 95 -5.84 10.03 -4.02
N GLU A 96 -4.68 9.71 -4.60
CA GLU A 96 -3.99 10.59 -5.56
C GLU A 96 -4.77 10.78 -6.86
N GLN A 97 -5.35 9.72 -7.42
CA GLN A 97 -6.19 9.81 -8.61
C GLN A 97 -7.44 10.65 -8.36
N LEU A 98 -8.13 10.40 -7.24
CA LEU A 98 -9.31 11.17 -6.84
C LEU A 98 -8.98 12.64 -6.58
N ARG A 99 -7.84 12.91 -5.96
CA ARG A 99 -7.35 14.27 -5.72
C ARG A 99 -7.14 15.01 -7.03
N ARG A 100 -6.49 14.39 -8.02
CA ARG A 100 -6.31 14.96 -9.37
C ARG A 100 -7.66 15.24 -10.03
N PHE A 101 -8.59 14.31 -9.93
CA PHE A 101 -9.95 14.47 -10.44
C PHE A 101 -10.67 15.66 -9.78
N CYS A 102 -10.49 15.86 -8.47
CA CYS A 102 -11.02 17.00 -7.71
C CYS A 102 -10.21 18.30 -7.88
N ARG A 103 -9.61 18.52 -9.06
CA ARG A 103 -8.81 19.71 -9.40
C ARG A 103 -7.62 19.92 -8.45
N GLY A 104 -7.07 18.81 -7.96
CA GLY A 104 -5.86 18.81 -7.17
C GLY A 104 -6.05 19.29 -5.74
N ARG A 105 -7.21 19.15 -5.08
CA ARG A 105 -7.33 19.25 -3.59
C ARG A 105 -8.66 18.70 -3.10
N PHE A 106 -8.71 18.31 -1.83
CA PHE A 106 -9.93 17.93 -1.14
C PHE A 106 -10.41 19.00 -0.17
N SER A 107 -11.69 18.92 0.20
CA SER A 107 -12.25 19.74 1.28
C SER A 107 -11.72 19.27 2.64
N LEU A 108 -11.71 20.15 3.64
CA LEU A 108 -11.34 19.79 5.01
C LEU A 108 -12.18 18.62 5.54
N LYS A 109 -13.50 18.64 5.30
CA LYS A 109 -14.42 17.56 5.69
C LYS A 109 -13.97 16.21 5.11
N THR A 110 -13.67 16.16 3.81
CA THR A 110 -13.19 14.95 3.14
C THR A 110 -11.87 14.48 3.75
N VAL A 111 -10.91 15.39 3.99
CA VAL A 111 -9.61 15.04 4.58
C VAL A 111 -9.77 14.49 6.00
N CYS A 112 -10.66 15.06 6.83
CA CYS A 112 -10.95 14.52 8.16
C CYS A 112 -11.55 13.12 8.12
N MET A 113 -12.51 12.87 7.22
CA MET A 113 -13.11 11.54 7.06
C MET A 113 -12.10 10.50 6.58
N LEU A 114 -11.19 10.88 5.67
CA LEU A 114 -10.11 10.02 5.22
C LEU A 114 -9.10 9.75 6.34
N ALA A 115 -8.74 10.79 7.10
CA ALA A 115 -7.79 10.69 8.21
C ALA A 115 -8.24 9.67 9.26
N GLU A 116 -9.52 9.67 9.62
CA GLU A 116 -10.08 8.70 10.57
C GLU A 116 -9.82 7.26 10.11
N GLN A 117 -10.20 6.91 8.88
CA GLN A 117 -10.00 5.55 8.36
C GLN A 117 -8.51 5.19 8.17
N MET A 118 -7.70 6.14 7.70
CA MET A 118 -6.26 5.94 7.52
C MET A 118 -5.57 5.67 8.86
N ILE A 119 -5.91 6.41 9.92
CA ILE A 119 -5.37 6.20 11.27
C ILE A 119 -5.73 4.80 11.76
N THR A 120 -6.99 4.38 11.62
CA THR A 120 -7.44 3.04 12.03
C THR A 120 -6.66 1.93 11.33
N SER A 121 -6.40 2.06 10.02
CA SER A 121 -5.60 1.06 9.29
C SER A 121 -4.14 1.01 9.78
N ILE A 122 -3.53 2.15 10.05
CA ILE A 122 -2.15 2.25 10.56
C ILE A 122 -2.06 1.69 11.99
N GLU A 123 -3.02 2.04 12.85
CA GLU A 123 -3.11 1.53 14.21
C GLU A 123 -3.23 -0.01 14.21
N PHE A 124 -4.06 -0.57 13.33
CA PHE A 124 -4.19 -2.01 13.19
C PHE A 124 -2.88 -2.68 12.75
N ALA A 125 -2.15 -2.09 11.80
CA ALA A 125 -0.84 -2.62 11.43
C ALA A 125 0.17 -2.53 12.59
N HIS A 126 0.16 -1.41 13.32
CA HIS A 126 1.03 -1.20 14.46
C HIS A 126 0.73 -2.17 15.61
N SER A 127 -0.54 -2.54 15.82
CA SER A 127 -0.93 -3.54 16.84
C SER A 127 -0.46 -4.95 16.48
N HIS A 128 -0.23 -5.24 15.20
CA HIS A 128 0.37 -6.48 14.70
C HIS A 128 1.90 -6.42 14.62
N GLY A 129 2.53 -5.41 15.22
CA GLY A 129 3.99 -5.29 15.27
C GLY A 129 4.62 -4.83 13.95
N ILE A 130 3.83 -4.29 13.01
CA ILE A 130 4.27 -3.88 11.67
C ILE A 130 4.30 -2.34 11.59
N ILE A 131 5.35 -1.80 10.98
CA ILE A 131 5.38 -0.42 10.46
C ILE A 131 5.29 -0.46 8.93
N ILE A 132 4.61 0.51 8.32
CA ILE A 132 4.28 0.50 6.88
C ILE A 132 5.41 1.10 6.03
N ARG A 133 6.00 2.21 6.49
CA ARG A 133 7.16 2.92 5.89
C ARG A 133 6.93 3.59 4.52
N ASP A 134 5.75 3.49 3.92
CA ASP A 134 5.41 4.20 2.68
C ASP A 134 3.97 4.72 2.67
N ILE A 135 3.61 5.45 3.73
CA ILE A 135 2.31 6.12 3.86
C ILE A 135 2.23 7.29 2.88
N LYS A 136 1.39 7.15 1.85
CA LYS A 136 1.15 8.17 0.82
C LYS A 136 -0.19 7.97 0.10
N PRO A 137 -0.81 9.01 -0.48
CA PRO A 137 -2.11 8.90 -1.15
C PRO A 137 -2.19 7.86 -2.27
N GLU A 138 -1.07 7.52 -2.90
CA GLU A 138 -0.98 6.51 -3.96
C GLU A 138 -1.22 5.08 -3.43
N ASN A 139 -0.89 4.81 -2.16
CA ASN A 139 -1.01 3.48 -1.53
C ASN A 139 -2.34 3.29 -0.78
N PHE A 140 -3.22 4.29 -0.84
CA PHE A 140 -4.59 4.21 -0.35
C PHE A 140 -5.58 4.29 -1.51
N ALA A 141 -6.56 3.39 -1.53
CA ALA A 141 -7.59 3.34 -2.56
C ALA A 141 -8.99 3.20 -1.97
N MET A 142 -9.99 3.73 -2.65
CA MET A 142 -11.39 3.51 -2.26
C MET A 142 -11.83 2.10 -2.66
N GLY A 143 -12.76 1.51 -1.91
CA GLY A 143 -13.44 0.29 -2.35
C GLY A 143 -14.38 0.53 -3.55
N ILE A 144 -15.07 -0.53 -3.95
CA ILE A 144 -16.00 -0.51 -5.09
C ILE A 144 -17.37 -1.01 -4.65
N GLY A 145 -18.44 -0.49 -5.26
CA GLY A 145 -19.80 -0.96 -5.03
C GLY A 145 -20.25 -0.68 -3.60
N GLN A 146 -20.52 -1.74 -2.83
CA GLN A 146 -20.98 -1.62 -1.44
C GLN A 146 -19.89 -1.14 -0.47
N CYS A 147 -18.61 -1.22 -0.86
CA CYS A 147 -17.49 -0.76 -0.05
C CYS A 147 -16.93 0.59 -0.54
N ALA A 148 -17.69 1.36 -1.34
CA ALA A 148 -17.20 2.59 -1.98
C ALA A 148 -16.86 3.72 -0.99
N ASP A 149 -17.29 3.62 0.26
CA ASP A 149 -17.00 4.52 1.38
C ASP A 149 -15.80 4.06 2.24
N VAL A 150 -15.25 2.88 1.96
CA VAL A 150 -14.10 2.30 2.66
C VAL A 150 -12.79 2.70 1.99
N VAL A 151 -11.82 3.13 2.79
CA VAL A 151 -10.44 3.40 2.38
C VAL A 151 -9.56 2.18 2.71
N TYR A 152 -8.90 1.64 1.69
CA TYR A 152 -8.01 0.50 1.79
C TYR A 152 -6.54 0.93 1.75
N LEU A 153 -5.73 0.41 2.67
CA LEU A 153 -4.27 0.41 2.56
C LEU A 153 -3.85 -0.89 1.88
N PHE A 154 -3.37 -0.81 0.64
CA PHE A 154 -3.16 -2.00 -0.19
C PHE A 154 -1.70 -2.34 -0.44
N ASP A 155 -0.82 -1.34 -0.52
CA ASP A 155 0.62 -1.57 -0.71
C ASP A 155 1.33 -1.52 0.64
N VAL A 156 1.79 -2.70 1.06
CA VAL A 156 2.58 -2.88 2.29
C VAL A 156 3.94 -3.51 1.99
N GLY A 157 4.38 -3.50 0.73
CA GLY A 157 5.61 -4.16 0.31
C GLY A 157 6.88 -3.61 0.96
N LEU A 158 6.85 -2.35 1.40
CA LEU A 158 7.92 -1.74 2.19
C LEU A 158 7.75 -1.92 3.71
N GLY A 159 6.69 -2.58 4.17
CA GLY A 159 6.44 -2.80 5.58
C GLY A 159 7.52 -3.63 6.27
N LYS A 160 7.64 -3.48 7.60
CA LYS A 160 8.65 -4.20 8.40
C LYS A 160 8.13 -4.44 9.82
N LEU A 161 8.52 -5.58 10.41
CA LEU A 161 8.30 -5.81 11.83
C LEU A 161 9.18 -4.87 12.69
N TYR A 162 8.55 -4.08 13.55
CA TYR A 162 9.21 -3.24 14.56
C TYR A 162 9.27 -3.91 15.94
N ILE A 163 8.48 -4.97 16.14
CA ILE A 163 8.60 -5.90 17.26
C ILE A 163 9.38 -7.12 16.79
N ASP A 164 10.31 -7.61 17.61
CA ASP A 164 10.99 -8.88 17.37
C ASP A 164 10.06 -10.04 17.75
N PRO A 165 9.76 -10.99 16.83
CA PRO A 165 8.80 -12.06 17.09
C PRO A 165 9.31 -13.10 18.12
N THR A 166 10.62 -13.14 18.38
CA THR A 166 11.24 -14.06 19.33
C THR A 166 11.24 -13.48 20.74
N THR A 167 11.61 -12.20 20.87
CA THR A 167 11.75 -11.55 22.18
C THR A 167 10.51 -10.77 22.61
N GLY A 168 9.61 -10.44 21.68
CA GLY A 168 8.47 -9.56 21.92
C GLY A 168 8.86 -8.09 22.16
N LEU A 169 10.14 -7.75 22.03
CA LEU A 169 10.65 -6.40 22.31
C LEU A 169 10.68 -5.53 21.05
N HIS A 170 10.61 -4.21 21.27
CA HIS A 170 10.85 -3.25 20.20
C HIS A 170 12.28 -3.39 19.67
N LYS A 171 12.44 -3.41 18.35
CA LYS A 171 13.76 -3.47 17.72
C LYS A 171 14.62 -2.26 18.13
N PRO A 172 15.93 -2.47 18.35
CA PRO A 172 16.79 -1.38 18.82
C PRO A 172 16.90 -0.28 17.78
N PHE A 173 17.09 0.95 18.25
CA PHE A 173 17.43 2.08 17.40
C PHE A 173 18.76 1.83 16.67
N ARG A 174 18.84 2.28 15.42
CA ARG A 174 20.03 2.20 14.58
C ARG A 174 20.14 3.45 13.71
N GLU A 175 21.37 3.80 13.34
CA GLU A 175 21.70 4.85 12.37
C GLU A 175 22.36 4.23 11.13
N GLY A 176 22.58 5.04 10.09
CA GLY A 176 23.13 4.57 8.81
C GLY A 176 22.19 3.63 8.06
N ARG A 177 20.87 3.76 8.29
CA ARG A 177 19.85 2.98 7.59
C ARG A 177 19.42 3.74 6.36
N VAL A 178 19.66 3.17 5.18
CA VAL A 178 19.19 3.71 3.90
C VAL A 178 17.69 4.00 4.01
N GLY A 179 17.31 5.25 3.77
CA GLY A 179 15.93 5.69 3.77
C GLY A 179 15.13 4.94 2.71
N VAL A 180 13.96 4.42 3.09
CA VAL A 180 13.00 3.80 2.18
C VAL A 180 11.67 4.53 2.27
N GLY A 181 10.84 4.37 1.24
CA GLY A 181 9.57 5.07 1.09
C GLY A 181 9.71 6.31 0.21
N THR A 182 8.63 7.07 0.10
CA THR A 182 8.53 8.21 -0.81
C THR A 182 9.02 9.50 -0.14
N PRO A 183 10.16 10.11 -0.56
CA PRO A 183 10.83 11.21 0.15
C PRO A 183 9.94 12.41 0.47
N ARG A 184 8.94 12.69 -0.37
CA ARG A 184 7.97 13.77 -0.20
C ARG A 184 7.18 13.66 1.10
N TYR A 185 6.81 12.44 1.48
CA TYR A 185 5.94 12.18 2.63
C TYR A 185 6.74 11.70 3.84
N SER A 186 7.96 11.18 3.62
CA SER A 186 8.84 10.68 4.68
C SER A 186 9.12 11.67 5.81
N SER A 187 9.30 11.13 7.02
CA SER A 187 9.71 11.91 8.19
C SER A 187 11.16 12.41 8.07
N PRO A 188 11.56 13.45 8.83
CA PRO A 188 12.95 13.90 8.88
C PRO A 188 13.95 12.81 9.31
N ASN A 189 13.51 11.80 10.09
CA ASN A 189 14.37 10.70 10.52
C ASN A 189 14.77 9.80 9.35
N VAL A 190 13.90 9.63 8.34
CA VAL A 190 14.20 8.85 7.14
C VAL A 190 15.33 9.51 6.36
N HIS A 191 15.27 10.83 6.20
CA HIS A 191 16.32 11.62 5.53
C HIS A 191 17.63 11.66 6.31
N ALA A 192 17.55 11.55 7.65
CA ALA A 192 18.71 11.45 8.54
C ALA A 192 19.22 10.01 8.73
N GLU A 193 18.76 9.06 7.90
CA GLU A 193 19.19 7.65 7.92
C GLU A 193 19.01 6.94 9.27
N LYS A 194 17.97 7.33 10.01
CA LYS A 194 17.61 6.74 11.30
C LYS A 194 16.63 5.59 11.11
N GLU A 195 16.70 4.60 12.00
CA GLU A 195 15.74 3.49 12.01
C GLU A 195 14.31 4.03 12.19
N GLN A 196 13.46 3.71 11.21
CA GLN A 196 12.06 4.09 11.21
C GLN A 196 11.28 3.31 12.27
N GLY A 197 10.36 3.99 12.94
CA GLY A 197 9.40 3.39 13.86
C GLY A 197 7.99 3.90 13.60
N ARG A 198 7.05 3.54 14.49
CA ARG A 198 5.63 3.92 14.40
C ARG A 198 5.41 5.42 14.21
N ARG A 199 6.24 6.25 14.87
CA ARG A 199 6.19 7.71 14.76
C ARG A 199 6.37 8.21 13.33
N ASP A 200 7.17 7.51 12.52
CA ASP A 200 7.52 7.94 11.17
C ASP A 200 6.35 7.70 10.20
N ASP A 201 5.55 6.64 10.43
CA ASP A 201 4.27 6.43 9.73
C ASP A 201 3.27 7.56 10.03
N ILE A 202 3.14 7.97 11.30
CA ILE A 202 2.22 9.05 11.72
C ILE A 202 2.64 10.41 11.16
N ILE A 203 3.95 10.71 11.13
CA ILE A 203 4.46 11.93 10.48
C ILE A 203 4.15 11.90 8.98
N SER A 204 4.37 10.75 8.33
CA SER A 204 4.10 10.58 6.90
C SER A 204 2.61 10.70 6.57
N LEU A 205 1.74 10.22 7.46
CA LEU A 205 0.29 10.47 7.39
C LEU A 205 -0.01 11.97 7.45
N GLY A 206 0.58 12.70 8.41
CA GLY A 206 0.40 14.16 8.53
C GLY A 206 0.78 14.90 7.25
N HIS A 207 1.94 14.59 6.67
CA HIS A 207 2.37 15.13 5.37
C HIS A 207 1.39 14.79 4.24
N SER A 208 0.89 13.55 4.20
CA SER A 208 -0.08 13.09 3.20
C SER A 208 -1.41 13.83 3.32
N LEU A 209 -1.96 14.00 4.52
CA LEU A 209 -3.21 14.72 4.77
C LEU A 209 -3.11 16.20 4.40
N LEU A 210 -1.98 16.85 4.75
CA LEU A 210 -1.72 18.24 4.34
C LEU A 210 -1.62 18.36 2.82
N TYR A 211 -0.95 17.42 2.16
CA TYR A 211 -0.87 17.38 0.71
C TYR A 211 -2.25 17.22 0.05
N LEU A 212 -3.10 16.34 0.58
CA LEU A 212 -4.48 16.17 0.12
C LEU A 212 -5.30 17.47 0.26
N LEU A 213 -5.10 18.21 1.35
CA LEU A 213 -5.81 19.46 1.64
C LEU A 213 -5.34 20.67 0.82
N GLN A 214 -4.02 20.91 0.74
CA GLN A 214 -3.46 22.17 0.25
C GLN A 214 -3.39 22.28 -1.26
N GLY A 215 -3.24 21.16 -1.96
CA GLY A 215 -3.21 21.17 -3.41
C GLY A 215 -1.85 21.19 -4.08
N GLY A 216 -0.77 21.25 -3.30
CA GLY A 216 0.59 21.26 -3.80
C GLY A 216 1.58 20.80 -2.75
N PHE A 217 2.85 20.74 -3.17
CA PHE A 217 3.96 20.36 -2.30
C PHE A 217 4.23 21.45 -1.25
N LEU A 218 4.23 21.06 0.02
CA LEU A 218 4.56 21.92 1.18
C LEU A 218 5.91 22.65 1.03
N GLY A 219 6.87 22.09 0.28
CA GLY A 219 8.22 22.66 0.20
C GLY A 219 8.41 23.87 -0.70
N ARG A 220 7.44 24.29 -1.54
CA ARG A 220 7.65 25.52 -2.35
C ARG A 220 7.59 26.81 -1.51
N GLU A 221 6.88 26.81 -0.39
CA GLU A 221 6.83 27.97 0.51
C GLU A 221 7.69 27.80 1.76
N PHE A 222 7.87 26.57 2.27
CA PHE A 222 8.65 26.33 3.49
C PHE A 222 10.17 26.48 3.26
N MET A 223 10.71 26.08 2.10
CA MET A 223 12.14 26.24 1.77
C MET A 223 12.53 27.64 1.28
N ARG A 224 11.58 28.57 1.11
CA ARG A 224 11.89 29.99 0.83
C ARG A 224 12.07 30.83 2.09
N ARG A 225 11.76 30.28 3.27
CA ARG A 225 11.73 31.01 4.55
C ARG A 225 12.60 30.38 5.64
N ALA A 226 13.43 29.40 5.30
CA ALA A 226 14.52 28.89 6.12
C ALA A 226 15.84 29.26 5.44
#